data_AF-A0A920BE42-F1
#
_entry.id   AF-A0A920BE42-F1
#
_cell.length_a   1.000
_cell.length_b   1.000
_cell.length_c   1.000
_cell.angle_alpha   90.00
_cell.angle_beta   90.00
_cell.angle_gamma   90.00
#
_symmetry.space_group_name_H-M   'P 1'
#
loop_
_entity.id
_entity.type
_entity.pdbx_description
1 polymer ?
#
loop_
_entity_poly.entity_id
_entity_poly.type
_entity_poly.pdbx_seq_one_letter_code
_entity_poly.pdbx_strand_id
1 'polypeptide(L)'
;MRELKLDPKMPAHEITANLRRIFSGIVAGNIKEEAIRQIEAKGPFEIEGDALMMKNLDLLLDSFCQDQRMKLPTEKEYLPCYRILP
;
A
#
# COMPACT_ATOMS: atom_id res chain seq x y z
N MET A 1 6.55 5.34 1.68
CA MET A 1 7.28 4.04 1.64
C MET A 1 8.21 3.95 0.42
N ARG A 2 8.74 5.07 -0.08
CA ARG A 2 9.48 5.15 -1.35
C ARG A 2 10.79 4.34 -1.39
N GLU A 3 11.37 4.06 -0.23
CA GLU A 3 12.59 3.24 -0.12
C GLU A 3 12.37 1.75 -0.43
N LEU A 4 11.12 1.26 -0.47
CA LEU A 4 10.80 -0.14 -0.74
C LEU A 4 10.74 -0.40 -2.25
N LYS A 5 11.90 -0.60 -2.87
CA LYS A 5 12.01 -0.81 -4.32
C LYS A 5 11.34 -2.10 -4.78
N LEU A 6 10.56 -1.99 -5.86
CA LEU A 6 9.97 -3.09 -6.61
C LEU A 6 10.43 -2.97 -8.06
N ASP A 7 11.42 -3.78 -8.45
CA ASP A 7 11.93 -3.85 -9.81
C ASP A 7 12.13 -5.33 -10.18
N PRO A 8 11.61 -5.81 -11.34
CA PRO A 8 11.74 -7.19 -11.77
C PRO A 8 13.20 -7.67 -11.94
N LYS A 9 14.17 -6.74 -12.02
CA LYS A 9 15.61 -7.05 -12.11
C LYS A 9 16.24 -7.37 -10.76
N MET A 10 15.55 -7.07 -9.65
CA MET A 10 16.03 -7.40 -8.30
C MET A 10 15.92 -8.91 -8.03
N PRO A 11 16.74 -9.45 -7.09
CA PRO A 11 16.55 -10.81 -6.63
C PRO A 11 15.12 -11.04 -6.10
N ALA A 12 14.49 -12.15 -6.51
CA ALA A 12 13.08 -12.44 -6.18
C ALA A 12 12.77 -12.40 -4.67
N HIS A 13 13.73 -12.80 -3.83
CA HIS A 13 13.57 -12.77 -2.37
C HIS A 13 13.52 -11.33 -1.82
N GLU A 14 14.23 -10.38 -2.44
CA GLU A 14 14.18 -8.97 -2.04
C GLU A 14 12.86 -8.32 -2.45
N ILE A 15 12.38 -8.60 -3.66
CA ILE A 15 11.05 -8.17 -4.14
C ILE A 15 9.98 -8.67 -3.16
N THR A 16 10.04 -9.95 -2.80
CA THR A 16 9.11 -10.56 -1.84
C THR A 16 9.18 -9.91 -0.46
N ALA A 17 10.39 -9.63 0.04
CA ALA A 17 10.58 -8.96 1.31
C ALA A 17 10.01 -7.53 1.30
N ASN A 18 10.17 -6.79 0.21
CA ASN A 18 9.63 -5.44 0.05
C ASN A 18 8.11 -5.44 -0.12
N LEU A 19 7.54 -6.36 -0.90
CA LEU A 19 6.09 -6.57 -0.98
C LEU A 19 5.49 -6.83 0.41
N ARG A 20 6.10 -7.74 1.18
CA ARG A 20 5.66 -8.01 2.56
C ARG A 20 5.67 -6.75 3.43
N ARG A 21 6.71 -5.91 3.32
CA ARG A 21 6.81 -4.64 4.04
C ARG A 21 5.74 -3.65 3.60
N ILE A 22 5.47 -3.55 2.29
CA ILE A 22 4.42 -2.68 1.73
C ILE A 22 3.06 -3.07 2.29
N PHE A 23 2.67 -4.34 2.20
CA PHE A 23 1.39 -4.79 2.75
C PHE A 23 1.31 -4.60 4.27
N SER A 24 2.40 -4.87 5.00
CA SER A 24 2.45 -4.58 6.43
C SER A 24 2.28 -3.08 6.74
N GLY A 25 2.79 -2.20 5.90
CA GLY A 25 2.63 -0.76 6.01
C GLY A 25 1.20 -0.31 5.75
N ILE A 26 0.53 -0.88 4.74
CA ILE A 26 -0.89 -0.63 4.44
C ILE A 26 -1.77 -1.07 5.62
N VAL A 27 -1.55 -2.29 6.14
CA VAL A 27 -2.25 -2.77 7.33
C VAL A 27 -2.03 -1.83 8.51
N ALA A 28 -0.77 -1.44 8.77
CA ALA A 28 -0.45 -0.50 9.84
C ALA A 28 -1.19 0.84 9.66
N GLY A 29 -1.18 1.41 8.45
CA GLY A 29 -1.87 2.65 8.13
C GLY A 29 -3.39 2.60 8.30
N ASN A 30 -4.00 1.41 8.24
CA ASN A 30 -5.43 1.23 8.41
C ASN A 30 -5.86 1.03 9.88
N ILE A 31 -5.01 0.48 10.76
CA ILE A 31 -5.42 0.08 12.11
C ILE A 31 -4.56 0.61 13.26
N LYS A 32 -3.30 1.00 13.01
CA LYS A 32 -2.38 1.43 14.08
C LYS A 32 -2.43 2.93 14.25
N GLU A 33 -2.78 3.37 15.45
CA GLU A 33 -2.96 4.79 15.80
C GLU A 33 -1.77 5.67 15.39
N GLU A 34 -0.54 5.22 15.66
CA GLU A 34 0.67 5.95 15.29
C GLU A 34 0.79 6.14 13.77
N ALA A 35 0.52 5.10 13.00
CA ALA A 35 0.59 5.16 11.53
C ALA A 35 -0.54 6.03 10.96
N ILE A 36 -1.76 5.92 11.52
CA ILE A 36 -2.89 6.78 11.15
C ILE A 36 -2.53 8.26 11.36
N ARG A 37 -1.97 8.62 12.52
CA ARG A 37 -1.51 9.99 12.79
C ARG A 37 -0.45 10.47 11.80
N GLN A 38 0.48 9.59 11.40
CA GLN A 38 1.48 9.92 10.38
C GLN A 38 0.82 10.22 9.03
N ILE A 39 -0.20 9.45 8.65
CA ILE A 39 -0.95 9.66 7.40
C ILE A 39 -1.76 10.95 7.46
N GLU A 40 -2.42 11.25 8.57
CA GLU A 40 -3.16 12.51 8.75
C GLU A 40 -2.22 13.72 8.66
N ALA A 41 -1.01 13.62 9.20
CA ALA A 41 -0.05 14.72 9.22
C ALA A 41 0.73 14.89 7.90
N LYS A 42 1.03 13.80 7.19
CA LYS A 42 1.96 13.81 6.04
C LYS A 42 1.33 13.37 4.72
N GLY A 43 0.08 12.92 4.76
CA GLY A 43 -0.59 12.28 3.63
C GLY A 43 -0.30 10.78 3.54
N PRO A 44 -0.89 10.11 2.52
CA PRO A 44 -0.81 8.67 2.36
C PRO A 44 0.63 8.20 2.09
N PHE A 45 0.90 6.93 2.40
CA PHE A 45 2.17 6.32 2.06
C PHE A 45 2.35 6.21 0.54
N GLU A 46 3.39 6.84 0.03
CA GLU A 46 3.74 6.69 -1.39
C GLU A 46 4.55 5.41 -1.62
N ILE A 47 4.16 4.65 -2.63
CA ILE A 47 4.80 3.42 -3.11
C ILE A 47 5.18 3.67 -4.56
N GLU A 48 6.44 3.43 -4.90
CA GLU A 48 7.01 3.66 -6.24
C GLU A 48 7.81 2.42 -6.67
N GLY A 49 7.96 2.20 -7.97
CA GLY A 49 8.69 1.06 -8.52
C GLY A 49 8.56 0.96 -10.03
N ASP A 50 8.87 -0.22 -10.55
CA ASP A 50 8.64 -0.55 -11.97
C ASP A 50 7.16 -0.37 -12.35
N ALA A 51 6.92 0.26 -13.50
CA ALA A 51 5.58 0.66 -13.93
C ALA A 51 4.59 -0.51 -14.06
N LEU A 52 5.05 -1.68 -14.54
CA LEU A 52 4.18 -2.85 -14.66
C LEU A 52 3.87 -3.43 -13.27
N MET A 53 4.85 -3.46 -12.38
CA MET A 53 4.63 -3.87 -10.99
C MET A 53 3.68 -2.93 -10.24
N MET A 54 3.84 -1.61 -10.41
CA MET A 54 2.96 -0.61 -9.80
C MET A 54 1.53 -0.75 -10.30
N LYS A 55 1.34 -0.93 -11.62
CA LYS A 55 0.03 -1.20 -12.21
C LYS A 55 -0.63 -2.45 -11.62
N ASN A 56 0.10 -3.55 -11.50
CA ASN A 56 -0.44 -4.80 -10.96
C ASN A 56 -0.78 -4.69 -9.46
N LEU A 57 0.05 -3.97 -8.70
CA LEU A 57 -0.22 -3.71 -7.28
C LEU A 57 -1.46 -2.83 -7.11
N ASP A 58 -1.62 -1.80 -7.93
CA ASP A 58 -2.78 -0.91 -7.91
C ASP A 58 -4.07 -1.67 -8.21
N LEU A 59 -4.10 -2.47 -9.28
CA LEU A 59 -5.23 -3.34 -9.62
C LEU A 59 -5.62 -4.29 -8.49
N LEU A 60 -4.62 -4.88 -7.81
CA LEU A 60 -4.85 -5.79 -6.70
C LEU A 60 -5.47 -5.05 -5.50
N LEU A 61 -4.91 -3.90 -5.12
CA LEU A 61 -5.38 -3.14 -3.98
C LEU A 61 -6.75 -2.49 -4.24
N ASP A 62 -7.04 -2.07 -5.48
CA ASP A 62 -8.36 -1.58 -5.87
C ASP A 62 -9.42 -2.69 -5.74
N SER A 63 -9.09 -3.93 -6.15
CA SER A 63 -10.02 -5.05 -5.94
C SER A 63 -10.34 -5.31 -4.46
N PHE A 64 -9.38 -5.09 -3.55
CA PHE A 64 -9.65 -5.16 -2.11
C PHE A 64 -10.54 -4.03 -1.60
N CYS A 65 -10.46 -2.84 -2.20
CA CYS A 65 -11.33 -1.73 -1.87
C CYS A 65 -12.76 -2.01 -2.34
N GLN A 66 -12.92 -2.48 -3.59
CA GLN A 66 -14.21 -2.85 -4.18
C GLN A 66 -14.89 -4.00 -3.41
N ASP A 67 -14.11 -5.00 -3.00
CA ASP A 67 -14.59 -6.14 -2.19
C ASP A 67 -14.83 -5.79 -0.71
N GLN A 68 -14.66 -4.54 -0.30
CA GLN A 68 -14.80 -4.09 1.10
C GLN A 68 -13.89 -4.85 2.09
N ARG A 69 -12.68 -5.23 1.66
CA ARG A 69 -11.69 -5.97 2.47
C ARG A 69 -10.76 -5.07 3.29
N MET A 70 -10.78 -3.76 3.04
CA MET A 70 -9.84 -2.81 3.65
C MET A 70 -10.27 -2.29 5.02
N LYS A 71 -11.57 -2.35 5.31
CA LYS A 71 -12.18 -1.86 6.55
C LYS A 71 -13.46 -2.66 6.82
N LEU A 72 -13.82 -2.81 8.09
CA LEU A 72 -15.14 -3.33 8.46
C LEU A 72 -16.25 -2.44 7.85
N PRO A 73 -17.43 -3.00 7.54
CA PRO A 73 -18.56 -2.23 7.04
C PRO A 73 -18.88 -1.07 7.99
N THR A 74 -18.75 0.15 7.49
CA THR A 74 -19.11 1.39 8.19
C THR A 74 -19.80 2.35 7.23
N GLU A 75 -20.51 3.35 7.74
CA GLU A 75 -21.12 4.40 6.91
C GLU A 75 -20.10 5.26 6.15
N LYS A 76 -18.83 5.25 6.58
CA LYS A 76 -17.75 5.99 5.93
C LYS A 76 -17.03 5.12 4.89
N GLU A 77 -16.92 5.65 3.68
CA GLU A 77 -16.08 5.09 2.62
C GLU A 77 -14.63 4.92 3.08
N TYR A 78 -13.95 3.90 2.55
CA TYR A 78 -12.54 3.68 2.80
C TYR A 78 -11.70 4.70 2.01
N LEU A 79 -10.89 5.48 2.72
CA LEU A 79 -9.88 6.34 2.11
C LEU A 79 -8.52 5.60 2.15
N PRO A 80 -7.90 5.30 1.00
CA PRO A 80 -6.61 4.61 0.96
C PRO A 80 -5.53 5.33 1.77
N CYS A 81 -4.85 4.57 2.62
CA CYS A 81 -3.68 5.03 3.38
C CYS A 81 -2.39 5.06 2.53
N TYR A 82 -2.50 4.77 1.24
CA TYR A 82 -1.39 4.65 0.30
C TYR A 82 -1.70 5.38 -1.01
N ARG A 83 -0.65 5.65 -1.79
CA ARG A 83 -0.72 6.16 -3.15
C ARG A 83 0.32 5.42 -3.99
N ILE A 84 -0.14 4.78 -5.06
CA ILE A 84 0.75 4.17 -6.06
C ILE A 84 1.24 5.29 -6.99
N LEU A 85 2.56 5.41 -7.12
CA LEU A 85 3.21 6.32 -8.05
C LEU A 85 3.67 5.52 -9.29
N PRO A 86 3.58 6.11 -10.50
CA PRO A 86 4.02 5.45 -11.75
C PRO A 86 5.53 5.30 -11.85
#